data_AF-A0A943LZX4-F1
#
_entry.id   AF-A0A943LZX4-F1
#
_cell.length_a   1.000
_cell.length_b   1.000
_cell.length_c   1.000
_cell.angle_alpha   90.00
_cell.angle_beta   90.00
_cell.angle_gamma   90.00
#
_symmetry.space_group_name_H-M   'P 1'
#
loop_
_entity.id
_entity.type
_entity.pdbx_description
1 polymer ?
#
loop_
_entity_poly.entity_id
_entity_poly.type
_entity_poly.pdbx_seq_one_letter_code
_entity_poly.pdbx_strand_id
1 'polypeptide(L)' 'MRLSYLPSEFQKALPILEKIKAAGFEAYFVGGSVRDALLNRPIHDVDIASSSYPEETKQIFERTVDIGIEHGTV' A
#
# COMPACT_ATOMS: atom_id res chain seq x y z
N MET A 1 18.57 4.36 -7.38
CA MET A 1 17.88 5.59 -6.96
C MET A 1 17.30 5.35 -5.57
N ARG A 2 17.42 6.29 -4.62
CA ARG A 2 16.87 6.16 -3.26
C ARG A 2 16.18 7.47 -2.88
N LEU A 3 15.06 7.38 -2.20
CA LEU A 3 14.41 8.53 -1.60
C LEU A 3 15.22 8.97 -0.38
N SER A 4 15.48 10.28 -0.25
CA SER A 4 16.12 10.88 0.93
C SER A 4 15.12 11.28 2.01
N TYR A 5 13.82 11.29 1.68
CA TYR A 5 12.72 11.58 2.58
C TYR A 5 11.48 10.75 2.18
N LEU A 6 10.55 10.56 3.12
CA LEU A 6 9.28 9.88 2.84
C LEU A 6 8.19 10.91 2.55
N PRO A 7 7.58 10.94 1.34
CA PRO A 7 6.46 11.83 1.03
C PRO A 7 5.31 11.74 2.04
N SER A 8 4.55 12.83 2.19
CA SER A 8 3.49 12.90 3.20
C SER A 8 2.38 11.88 2.98
N GLU A 9 2.14 11.53 1.72
CA GLU A 9 1.17 10.55 1.24
C GLU A 9 1.56 9.15 1.73
N PHE A 10 2.85 8.80 1.63
CA PHE A 10 3.38 7.54 2.17
C PHE A 10 3.38 7.51 3.69
N GLN A 11 3.64 8.64 4.36
CA GLN A 11 3.53 8.71 5.82
C GLN A 11 2.10 8.44 6.30
N LYS A 12 1.09 8.96 5.59
CA LYS A 12 -0.33 8.70 5.89
C LYS A 12 -0.74 7.24 5.67
N ALA A 13 -0.18 6.59 4.64
CA ALA A 13 -0.46 5.19 4.31
C ALA A 13 0.40 4.18 5.10
N LEU A 14 1.47 4.63 5.75
CA LEU A 14 2.40 3.78 6.50
C LEU A 14 1.72 2.88 7.55
N PRO A 15 0.71 3.33 8.33
CA PRO A 15 0.03 2.45 9.27
C PRO A 15 -0.65 1.24 8.64
N ILE A 16 -1.13 1.35 7.39
CA ILE A 16 -1.73 0.22 6.66
C ILE A 16 -0.66 -0.81 6.32
N LEU A 17 0.46 -0.34 5.78
CA LEU A 17 1.61 -1.17 5.43
C LEU A 17 2.18 -1.90 6.66
N GLU A 18 2.36 -1.18 7.78
CA GLU A 18 2.85 -1.78 9.02
C GLU A 18 1.85 -2.76 9.65
N LYS A 19 0.53 -2.51 9.53
CA LYS A 19 -0.48 -3.45 10.02
C LYS A 19 -0.46 -4.77 9.26
N ILE A 20 -0.29 -4.72 7.94
CA ILE A 20 -0.16 -5.91 7.09
C ILE A 20 1.11 -6.69 7.47
N LYS A 21 2.23 -6.00 7.68
CA LYS A 21 3.48 -6.61 8.14
C LYS A 21 3.37 -7.23 9.53
N ALA A 22 2.69 -6.55 10.46
CA ALA A 22 2.45 -7.07 11.80
C ALA A 22 1.58 -8.34 11.79
N ALA A 23 0.75 -8.53 10.77
CA ALA A 23 -0.02 -9.75 10.55
C ALA A 23 0.82 -10.90 9.92
N GLY A 24 2.11 -10.67 9.63
CA GLY A 24 3.03 -11.69 9.12
C GLY A 24 3.16 -11.74 7.60
N PHE A 25 2.60 -10.77 6.88
CA PHE A 25 2.68 -10.69 5.42
C PHE A 25 3.73 -9.69 4.94
N GLU A 26 4.23 -9.86 3.72
CA GLU A 26 5.03 -8.83 3.08
C GLU A 26 4.13 -7.70 2.58
N ALA A 27 4.60 -6.45 2.63
CA ALA A 27 3.86 -5.30 2.10
C ALA A 27 4.81 -4.19 1.63
N TYR A 28 4.52 -3.61 0.47
CA TYR A 28 5.34 -2.59 -0.18
C TYR A 28 4.48 -1.52 -0.84
N PHE A 29 4.92 -0.26 -0.79
CA PHE A 29 4.41 0.76 -1.70
C PHE A 29 4.84 0.43 -3.13
N VAL A 30 3.91 0.50 -4.08
CA VAL A 30 4.16 0.15 -5.48
C VAL A 30 3.53 1.17 -6.43
N GLY A 31 3.67 0.91 -7.73
CA GLY A 31 2.93 1.62 -8.76
C GLY A 31 3.42 3.04 -9.07
N GLY A 32 2.49 3.85 -9.57
CA GLY A 32 2.77 5.22 -10.03
C GLY A 32 3.27 6.12 -8.91
N SER A 33 2.76 5.92 -7.70
CA SER A 33 3.15 6.68 -6.51
C SER A 33 4.67 6.63 -6.23
N VAL A 34 5.30 5.47 -6.40
CA VAL A 34 6.76 5.29 -6.21
C VAL A 34 7.54 5.98 -7.33
N ARG A 35 7.07 5.84 -8.57
CA ARG A 35 7.65 6.56 -9.72
C ARG A 35 7.60 8.06 -9.48
N ASP A 36 6.45 8.58 -9.07
CA ASP A 36 6.22 10.01 -8.94
C ASP A 36 6.99 10.59 -7.75
N ALA A 37 7.11 9.85 -6.64
CA ALA A 37 8.02 10.18 -5.54
C ALA A 37 9.48 10.32 -6.01
N LEU A 38 9.97 9.36 -6.81
CA LEU A 38 11.34 9.37 -7.33
C LEU A 38 11.57 10.50 -8.35
N LEU A 39 10.55 10.83 -9.16
CA LEU A 39 10.60 11.91 -10.14
C LEU A 39 10.25 13.29 -9.56
N ASN A 40 10.02 13.39 -8.24
CA ASN A 40 9.59 14.60 -7.56
C ASN A 40 8.33 15.24 -8.18
N ARG A 41 7.36 14.38 -8.52
CA ARG A 41 6.04 14.74 -9.05
C ARG A 41 4.98 14.62 -7.95
N PRO A 42 3.83 15.31 -8.08
CA PRO A 42 2.71 15.12 -7.18
C PRO A 42 2.24 13.65 -7.18
N ILE A 43 1.96 13.13 -5.98
CA ILE A 43 1.36 11.80 -5.79
C ILE A 43 -0.14 12.00 -5.62
N HIS A 44 -0.95 11.28 -6.40
CA HIS A 44 -2.41 11.38 -6.35
C HIS A 44 -3.04 10.26 -5.51
N ASP A 45 -2.49 9.07 -5.64
CA ASP A 45 -2.92 7.81 -5.05
C ASP A 45 -1.70 7.02 -4.55
N VAL A 46 -1.91 6.15 -3.57
CA VAL A 46 -0.87 5.29 -3.00
C VAL A 46 -1.38 3.86 -3.01
N ASP A 47 -0.67 3.00 -3.74
CA ASP A 47 -0.96 1.58 -3.83
C ASP A 47 -0.01 0.78 -2.93
N ILE A 48 -0.57 -0.23 -2.26
CA ILE A 48 0.19 -1.21 -1.48
C ILE A 48 -0.01 -2.58 -2.12
N ALA A 49 1.07 -3.25 -2.50
CA ALA A 49 1.06 -4.67 -2.82
C ALA A 49 1.45 -5.46 -1.59
N SER A 50 0.75 -6.57 -1.35
CA SER A 50 1.04 -7.49 -0.25
C SER A 50 1.08 -8.94 -0.74
N SER A 51 1.74 -9.79 0.05
CA SER A 51 1.66 -11.25 -0.11
C SER A 51 0.36 -11.85 0.43
N SER A 52 -0.48 -11.09 1.14
CA SER A 52 -1.78 -11.56 1.62
C SER A 52 -2.80 -11.69 0.48
N TYR A 53 -3.59 -12.75 0.51
CA TYR A 53 -4.77 -12.91 -0.33
C TYR A 53 -5.88 -11.95 0.10
N PRO A 54 -6.84 -11.62 -0.79
CA PRO A 54 -7.92 -10.68 -0.48
C PRO A 54 -8.68 -10.97 0.82
N GLU A 55 -9.05 -12.23 1.05
CA GLU A 55 -9.77 -12.63 2.27
C GLU A 55 -8.90 -12.51 3.53
N GLU A 56 -7.59 -12.72 3.42
CA GLU A 56 -6.65 -12.50 4.53
C GLU A 56 -6.50 -11.01 4.83
N THR A 57 -6.38 -10.17 3.80
CA THR A 57 -6.37 -8.71 3.95
C THR A 57 -7.63 -8.22 4.65
N LYS A 58 -8.81 -8.76 4.29
CA LYS A 58 -10.08 -8.40 4.93
C LYS A 58 -10.14 -8.79 6.41
N GLN A 59 -9.42 -9.83 6.84
CA GLN A 59 -9.31 -10.18 8.26
C GLN A 59 -8.42 -9.20 9.05
N ILE A 60 -7.49 -8.52 8.38
CA ILE A 60 -6.59 -7.54 9.00
C ILE A 60 -7.30 -6.20 9.28
N PHE A 61 -8.29 -5.83 8.47
CA PHE A 61 -8.94 -4.51 8.52
C PHE A 61 -10.44 -4.61 8.83
N GLU A 62 -10.92 -3.82 9.79
CA GLU A 62 -12.35 -3.77 10.16
C GLU A 62 -13.25 -3.20 9.06
N ARG A 63 -12.67 -2.41 8.14
CA ARG A 63 -13.36 -1.77 7.02
C ARG A 63 -12.56 -2.00 5.74
N THR A 64 -13.19 -2.64 4.77
CA THR A 64 -12.66 -2.86 3.41
C THR A 64 -13.74 -2.57 2.39
N VAL A 65 -13.35 -2.40 1.12
CA VAL A 65 -14.31 -2.23 0.01
C VAL A 65 -13.91 -3.18 -1.10
N ASP A 66 -14.76 -4.16 -1.37
CA ASP A 66 -14.46 -5.20 -2.36
C ASP A 66 -14.50 -4.63 -3.79
N ILE A 67 -13.37 -4.07 -4.23
CA ILE A 67 -13.19 -3.52 -5.58
C ILE A 67 -12.27 -4.45 -6.34
N GLY A 68 -12.80 -5.24 -7.27
CA GLY A 68 -11.96 -6.10 -8.12
C GLY A 68 -11.31 -7.25 -7.35
N ILE A 69 -12.03 -7.85 -6.40
CA ILE A 69 -11.51 -8.96 -5.57
C ILE A 69 -11.06 -10.16 -6.41
N GLU A 70 -11.71 -10.41 -7.54
CA GLU A 70 -11.35 -11.44 -8.53
C GLU A 70 -9.96 -11.21 -9.16
N HIS A 71 -9.44 -9.98 -9.06
CA HIS A 71 -8.12 -9.57 -9.54
C HIS A 71 -7.14 -9.26 -8.40
N GLY A 72 -7.52 -9.51 -7.15
CA GLY A 72 -6.64 -9.34 -5.98
C GLY A 72 -6.67 -7.96 -5.34
N THR A 73 -7.67 -7.13 -5.59
CA THR A 73 -7.81 -5.77 -5.00
C THR A 73 -8.93 -5.74 -3.94
N VAL A 74 -8.67 -5.04 -2.82
CA VAL A 74 -9.49 -4.96 -1.59
C VAL A 74 -9.46 -3.53 -1.04
#